data_AF-A0A7M7N2S1-F1
#
_entry.id   AF-A0A7M7N2S1-F1
#
_cell.length_a   1.000
_cell.length_b   1.000
_cell.length_c   1.000
_cell.angle_alpha   90.00
_cell.angle_beta   90.00
_cell.angle_gamma   90.00
#
_symmetry.space_group_name_H-M   'P 1'
#
loop_
_entity.id
_entity.type
_entity.pdbx_description
1 polymer ?
#
loop_
_entity_poly.entity_id
_entity_poly.type
_entity_poly.pdbx_seq_one_letter_code
_entity_poly.pdbx_strand_id
1 'polypeptide(L)'
;MNKILGLTASPGVGNSKNMVQAKCYITKLCANLDCRISRPKIYAHELNARSRSPKEIQIMVKGRPLEDPYFREIGVIMECIEDKIKVVEAGRALMKENDEFTKMVSRRGTQSYEQGVVNLKKKIQQTIENGDDRRELMTCVNYLRVS
;
A
#
# COMPACT_ATOMS: atom_id res chain seq x y z
N MET A 1 -10.88 -32.81 29.33
CA MET A 1 -10.37 -32.72 27.93
C MET A 1 -11.15 -31.62 27.24
N ASN A 2 -10.50 -30.50 26.89
CA ASN A 2 -11.19 -29.36 26.28
C ASN A 2 -11.31 -29.58 24.77
N LYS A 3 -12.49 -29.32 24.21
CA LYS A 3 -12.71 -29.37 22.76
C LYS A 3 -12.36 -28.00 22.17
N ILE A 4 -11.43 -27.97 21.22
CA ILE A 4 -11.05 -26.76 20.48
C ILE A 4 -11.83 -26.73 19.15
N LEU A 5 -12.47 -25.60 18.85
CA LEU A 5 -13.19 -25.37 17.60
C LEU A 5 -12.64 -24.11 16.92
N GLY A 6 -12.11 -24.26 15.70
CA GLY A 6 -11.68 -23.14 14.87
C GLY A 6 -12.69 -22.87 13.75
N LEU A 7 -13.07 -21.61 13.58
CA LEU A 7 -13.94 -21.15 12.48
C LEU A 7 -13.12 -20.27 11.53
N THR A 8 -12.99 -20.68 10.27
CA THR A 8 -12.33 -19.90 9.23
C THR A 8 -13.04 -20.07 7.88
N ALA A 9 -13.09 -19.00 7.10
CA ALA A 9 -13.55 -19.06 5.71
C ALA A 9 -12.51 -19.74 4.78
N SER A 10 -11.22 -19.67 5.14
CA SER A 10 -10.13 -20.32 4.42
C SER A 10 -8.96 -20.65 5.36
N PRO A 11 -8.43 -21.88 5.35
CA PRO A 11 -7.24 -22.22 6.14
C PRO A 11 -5.94 -21.60 5.57
N GLY A 12 -6.00 -21.00 4.37
CA GLY A 12 -4.82 -20.54 3.65
C GLY A 12 -3.96 -21.68 3.12
N VAL A 13 -2.92 -21.34 2.36
CA VAL A 13 -1.93 -22.31 1.82
C VAL A 13 -0.48 -21.88 2.07
N GLY A 14 -0.26 -20.81 2.82
CA GLY A 14 1.07 -20.21 3.01
C GLY A 14 1.73 -19.82 1.67
N ASN A 15 3.06 -19.98 1.60
CA ASN A 15 3.86 -19.70 0.40
C ASN A 15 3.93 -20.91 -0.58
N SER A 16 2.95 -21.81 -0.52
CA SER A 16 2.94 -23.03 -1.31
C SER A 16 2.80 -22.72 -2.80
N LYS A 17 3.73 -23.23 -3.61
CA LYS A 17 3.72 -23.02 -5.07
C LYS A 17 2.98 -24.12 -5.84
N ASN A 18 2.61 -25.21 -5.16
CA ASN A 18 1.92 -26.35 -5.74
C ASN A 18 1.05 -27.07 -4.71
N MET A 19 0.22 -28.00 -5.19
CA MET A 19 -0.74 -28.74 -4.38
C MET A 19 -0.09 -29.61 -3.29
N VAL A 20 1.12 -30.15 -3.52
CA VAL A 20 1.81 -30.99 -2.53
C VAL A 20 2.26 -30.14 -1.34
N GLN A 21 2.86 -28.98 -1.62
CA GLN A 21 3.23 -28.02 -0.58
C GLN A 21 2.00 -27.51 0.18
N ALA A 22 0.90 -27.20 -0.52
CA ALA A 22 -0.33 -26.73 0.11
C ALA A 22 -0.94 -27.78 1.05
N LYS A 23 -0.94 -29.06 0.65
CA LYS A 23 -1.36 -30.16 1.52
C LYS A 23 -0.46 -30.26 2.75
N CYS A 24 0.86 -30.20 2.58
CA CYS A 24 1.80 -30.24 3.69
C CYS A 24 1.56 -29.09 4.68
N TYR A 25 1.32 -27.87 4.18
CA TYR A 25 0.98 -26.70 4.99
C TYR A 25 -0.30 -26.93 5.80
N ILE A 26 -1.38 -27.36 5.15
CA ILE A 26 -2.66 -27.61 5.81
C ILE A 26 -2.54 -28.74 6.86
N THR A 27 -1.81 -29.81 6.55
CA THR A 27 -1.57 -30.90 7.53
C THR A 27 -0.82 -30.40 8.75
N LYS A 28 0.20 -29.56 8.58
CA LYS A 28 0.91 -28.93 9.71
C LYS A 28 -0.01 -28.04 10.53
N LEU A 29 -0.86 -27.24 9.88
CA LEU A 29 -1.86 -26.41 10.56
C LEU A 29 -2.82 -27.26 11.42
N CYS A 30 -3.32 -28.38 10.88
CA CYS A 30 -4.18 -29.29 11.62
C CYS A 30 -3.46 -29.99 12.78
N ALA A 31 -2.20 -30.40 12.59
CA ALA A 31 -1.39 -31.00 13.64
C ALA A 31 -1.13 -30.02 14.80
N ASN A 32 -0.86 -28.75 14.49
CA ASN A 32 -0.63 -27.72 15.51
C ASN A 32 -1.87 -27.41 16.36
N LEU A 33 -3.07 -27.57 15.78
CA LEU A 33 -4.35 -27.29 16.45
C LEU A 33 -5.03 -28.57 16.98
N ASP A 34 -4.40 -29.73 16.80
CA ASP A 34 -4.99 -31.06 17.05
C ASP A 34 -6.43 -31.18 16.50
N CYS A 35 -6.59 -30.82 15.22
CA CYS A 35 -7.91 -30.66 14.62
C CYS A 35 -8.09 -31.41 13.30
N ARG A 36 -9.35 -31.51 12.86
CA ARG A 36 -9.74 -32.01 11.54
C ARG A 36 -10.59 -30.96 10.83
N ILE A 37 -10.46 -30.86 9.51
CA ILE A 37 -11.24 -29.90 8.72
C ILE A 37 -12.61 -30.48 8.40
N SER A 38 -13.65 -29.74 8.76
CA SER A 38 -15.03 -29.97 8.31
C SER A 38 -15.41 -28.92 7.27
N ARG A 39 -16.05 -29.34 6.17
CA ARG A 39 -16.57 -28.45 5.14
C ARG A 39 -17.90 -28.98 4.60
N PRO A 40 -18.85 -28.11 4.20
CA PRO A 40 -20.10 -28.53 3.56
C PRO A 40 -19.81 -29.37 2.31
N LYS A 41 -20.32 -30.61 2.28
CA LYS A 41 -20.27 -31.50 1.11
C LYS A 41 -21.66 -31.83 0.58
N ILE A 42 -22.59 -32.20 1.47
CA ILE A 42 -23.96 -32.61 1.12
C ILE A 42 -24.77 -31.42 0.60
N TYR A 43 -24.81 -30.34 1.37
CA TYR A 43 -25.58 -29.12 1.04
C TYR A 43 -24.74 -28.05 0.31
N ALA A 44 -23.70 -28.47 -0.41
CA ALA A 44 -22.83 -27.53 -1.13
C ALA A 44 -23.62 -26.73 -2.19
N HIS A 45 -24.64 -27.33 -2.80
CA HIS A 45 -25.49 -26.66 -3.78
C HIS A 45 -26.35 -25.55 -3.16
N GLU A 46 -26.97 -25.80 -2.01
CA GLU A 46 -27.72 -24.77 -1.26
C GLU A 46 -26.80 -23.65 -0.77
N LEU A 47 -25.61 -24.00 -0.29
CA LEU A 47 -24.62 -23.03 0.12
C LEU A 47 -24.21 -22.13 -1.06
N ASN A 48 -23.95 -22.72 -2.22
CA ASN A 48 -23.59 -21.98 -3.43
C ASN A 48 -24.75 -21.12 -3.95
N ALA A 49 -26.00 -21.56 -3.82
CA ALA A 49 -27.18 -20.78 -4.21
C ALA A 49 -27.40 -19.57 -3.29
N ARG A 50 -27.05 -19.69 -2.00
CA ARG A 50 -27.12 -18.59 -1.02
C ARG A 50 -25.89 -17.69 -1.05
N SER A 51 -24.73 -18.25 -1.42
CA SER A 51 -23.47 -17.52 -1.54
C SER A 51 -23.45 -16.73 -2.85
N ARG A 52 -23.47 -15.40 -2.74
CA ARG A 52 -23.21 -14.52 -3.89
C ARG A 52 -21.71 -14.53 -4.17
N SER A 53 -21.23 -15.49 -4.96
CA SER A 53 -19.86 -15.51 -5.46
C SER A 53 -19.81 -14.85 -6.85
N PRO A 54 -19.44 -13.56 -6.95
CA PRO A 54 -19.37 -12.88 -8.24
C PRO A 54 -18.30 -13.54 -9.13
N LYS A 55 -18.56 -13.58 -10.43
CA LYS A 55 -17.54 -13.96 -11.40
C LYS A 55 -16.62 -12.77 -11.63
N GLU A 56 -15.37 -12.89 -11.21
CA GLU A 56 -14.35 -11.91 -11.54
C GLU A 56 -13.90 -12.09 -12.99
N ILE A 57 -13.99 -11.01 -13.77
CA ILE A 57 -13.50 -10.96 -15.15
C ILE A 57 -12.39 -9.92 -15.18
N GLN A 58 -11.18 -10.36 -15.51
CA GLN A 58 -10.03 -9.47 -15.66
C GLN A 58 -10.01 -8.94 -17.09
N ILE A 59 -10.15 -7.62 -17.23
CA ILE A 59 -10.07 -6.93 -18.51
C ILE A 59 -8.77 -6.11 -18.51
N MET A 60 -7.85 -6.46 -19.40
CA MET A 60 -6.61 -5.72 -19.57
C MET A 60 -6.87 -4.52 -20.46
N VAL A 61 -6.69 -3.32 -19.91
CA VAL A 61 -6.79 -2.04 -20.63
C VAL A 61 -5.42 -1.39 -20.71
N LYS A 62 -5.14 -0.72 -21.84
CA LYS A 62 -3.93 0.10 -21.97
C LYS A 62 -4.12 1.42 -21.23
N GLY A 63 -3.07 1.86 -20.53
CA GLY A 63 -3.03 3.20 -19.95
C GLY A 63 -2.97 4.29 -21.03
N ARG A 64 -3.15 5.55 -20.62
CA ARG A 64 -2.86 6.70 -21.48
C ARG A 64 -1.38 6.71 -21.88
N PRO A 65 -1.03 7.23 -23.07
CA PRO A 65 0.37 7.35 -23.49
C PRO A 65 1.20 8.15 -22.49
N LEU A 66 2.50 7.83 -22.37
CA LEU A 66 3.44 8.56 -21.51
C LEU A 66 3.61 10.04 -21.90
N GLU A 67 3.29 10.39 -23.14
CA GLU A 67 3.34 11.75 -23.67
C GLU A 67 2.08 12.56 -23.33
N ASP A 68 1.38 12.23 -22.24
CA ASP A 68 0.23 13.02 -21.78
C ASP A 68 0.71 14.43 -21.38
N PRO A 69 0.30 15.50 -22.11
CA PRO A 69 0.73 16.85 -21.81
C PRO A 69 0.38 17.27 -20.39
N TYR A 70 -0.76 16.81 -19.87
CA TYR A 70 -1.19 17.11 -18.50
C TYR A 70 -0.19 16.56 -17.48
N PHE A 71 0.25 15.31 -17.65
CA PHE A 71 1.22 14.69 -16.75
C PHE A 71 2.56 15.44 -16.78
N ARG A 72 2.99 15.91 -17.96
CA ARG A 72 4.23 16.68 -18.11
C ARG A 72 4.15 18.01 -17.35
N GLU A 73 3.08 18.78 -17.56
CA GLU A 73 2.92 20.08 -16.92
C GLU A 73 2.78 19.97 -15.39
N ILE A 74 2.01 18.99 -14.90
CA ILE A 74 1.93 18.71 -13.46
C ILE A 74 3.29 18.28 -12.91
N GLY A 75 4.05 17.46 -13.65
CA GLY A 75 5.39 17.04 -13.27
C GLY A 75 6.35 18.21 -13.05
N VAL A 76 6.29 19.24 -13.91
CA VAL A 76 7.09 20.47 -13.78
C VAL A 76 6.68 21.26 -12.53
N ILE A 77 5.38 21.41 -12.28
CA ILE A 77 4.88 22.13 -11.08
C ILE A 77 5.35 21.42 -9.80
N MET A 78 5.25 20.09 -9.76
CA MET A 78 5.72 19.29 -8.63
C MET A 78 7.23 19.45 -8.42
N GLU A 79 8.01 19.46 -9.50
CA GLU A 79 9.46 19.69 -9.44
C GLU A 79 9.80 21.06 -8.87
N CYS A 80 9.12 22.12 -9.32
CA CYS A 80 9.32 23.46 -8.77
C CYS A 80 9.02 23.53 -7.27
N ILE A 81 7.98 22.85 -6.81
CA ILE A 81 7.64 22.79 -5.38
C ILE A 81 8.71 22.01 -4.62
N GLU A 82 9.12 20.84 -5.12
CA GLU A 82 10.15 20.01 -4.50
C GLU A 82 11.50 20.74 -4.42
N ASP A 83 11.88 21.50 -5.44
CA ASP A 83 13.07 22.33 -5.45
C ASP A 83 12.97 23.48 -4.46
N LYS A 84 11.78 24.10 -4.33
CA LYS A 84 11.54 25.10 -3.29
C LYS A 84 11.80 24.53 -1.89
N ILE A 85 11.37 23.30 -1.62
CA ILE A 85 11.65 22.62 -0.33
C ILE A 85 13.17 22.40 -0.14
N LYS A 86 13.93 22.10 -1.21
CA LYS A 86 15.41 21.94 -1.14
C LYS A 86 16.16 23.25 -0.87
N VAL A 87 15.60 24.39 -1.29
CA VAL A 87 16.27 25.69 -1.14
C VAL A 87 16.18 26.20 0.29
N VAL A 88 15.04 26.04 0.95
CA VAL A 88 14.82 26.40 2.37
C VAL A 88 15.81 25.64 3.26
N GLU A 89 16.52 26.34 4.15
CA GLU A 89 17.60 25.76 4.97
C GLU A 89 17.10 24.59 5.83
N ALA A 90 15.97 24.79 6.52
CA ALA A 90 15.28 23.76 7.29
C ALA A 90 14.88 22.54 6.42
N GLY A 91 14.40 22.78 5.20
CA GLY A 91 14.04 21.71 4.25
C GLY A 91 15.26 20.95 3.73
N ARG A 92 16.37 21.65 3.46
CA ARG A 92 17.64 21.06 3.03
C ARG A 92 18.25 20.17 4.11
N ALA A 93 18.20 20.60 5.37
CA ALA A 93 18.68 19.81 6.51
C ALA A 93 17.91 18.48 6.62
N LEU A 94 16.59 18.51 6.44
CA LEU A 94 15.73 17.30 6.43
C LEU A 94 16.06 16.34 5.28
N MET A 95 16.57 16.84 4.16
CA MET A 95 16.86 16.03 2.96
C MET A 95 18.27 15.47 2.90
N LYS A 96 19.27 16.17 3.46
CA LYS A 96 20.66 15.69 3.49
C LYS A 96 20.79 14.36 4.24
N GLU A 97 19.90 14.11 5.20
CA GLU A 97 19.88 12.87 5.97
C GLU A 97 18.98 11.79 5.36
N ASN A 98 18.28 12.07 4.25
CA ASN A 98 17.14 11.27 3.83
C ASN A 98 17.09 10.90 2.34
N ASP A 99 17.62 9.71 2.02
CA ASP A 99 17.49 9.03 0.72
C ASP A 99 16.01 8.75 0.33
N GLU A 100 15.06 8.80 1.28
CA GLU A 100 13.64 8.61 0.99
C GLU A 100 13.03 9.73 0.16
N PHE A 101 13.51 10.98 0.28
CA PHE A 101 12.94 12.09 -0.50
C PHE A 101 13.22 11.90 -1.99
N THR A 102 14.46 11.59 -2.36
CA THR A 102 14.84 11.29 -3.75
C THR A 102 14.08 10.07 -4.29
N LYS A 103 13.91 9.03 -3.47
CA LYS A 103 13.10 7.84 -3.82
C LYS A 103 11.61 8.16 -3.98
N MET A 104 11.09 9.11 -3.20
CA MET A 104 9.71 9.59 -3.33
C MET A 104 9.56 10.30 -4.68
N VAL A 105 10.40 11.30 -4.97
CA VAL A 105 10.35 12.11 -6.20
C VAL A 105 10.37 11.26 -7.48
N SER A 106 11.15 10.18 -7.52
CA SER A 106 11.16 9.29 -8.69
C SER A 106 9.87 8.49 -8.93
N ARG A 107 8.89 8.58 -8.03
CA ARG A 107 7.64 7.79 -8.05
C ARG A 107 6.38 8.64 -8.15
N ARG A 108 6.46 9.89 -8.65
CA ARG A 108 5.30 10.80 -8.83
C ARG A 108 4.10 10.09 -9.47
N GLY A 109 2.90 10.48 -9.04
CA GLY A 109 1.64 9.89 -9.54
C GLY A 109 1.33 8.48 -9.02
N THR A 110 2.08 7.97 -8.03
CA THR A 110 1.82 6.66 -7.41
C THR A 110 1.35 6.80 -5.96
N GLN A 111 0.68 5.77 -5.43
CA GLN A 111 0.34 5.70 -4.01
C GLN A 111 1.59 5.75 -3.10
N SER A 112 2.74 5.28 -3.59
CA SER A 112 4.02 5.38 -2.86
C SER A 112 4.49 6.82 -2.72
N TYR A 113 4.26 7.67 -3.73
CA TYR A 113 4.54 9.10 -3.65
C TYR A 113 3.67 9.76 -2.59
N GLU A 114 2.35 9.52 -2.60
CA GLU A 114 1.44 10.08 -1.61
C GLU A 114 1.86 9.70 -0.18
N GLN A 115 2.22 8.43 0.04
CA GLN A 115 2.69 7.99 1.35
C GLN A 115 4.01 8.69 1.75
N GLY A 116 4.91 8.92 0.79
CA GLY A 116 6.14 9.71 1.00
C GLY A 116 5.84 11.15 1.42
N VAL A 117 4.90 11.82 0.75
CA VAL A 117 4.45 13.19 1.07
C VAL A 117 3.83 13.25 2.47
N VAL A 118 3.01 12.25 2.84
CA VAL A 118 2.43 12.14 4.20
C VAL A 118 3.51 11.96 5.26
N ASN A 119 4.55 11.16 4.98
CA ASN A 119 5.65 10.95 5.91
C ASN A 119 6.51 12.21 6.04
N LEU A 120 6.77 12.91 4.92
CA LEU A 120 7.47 14.19 4.91
C LEU A 120 6.73 15.24 5.75
N LYS A 121 5.39 15.30 5.61
CA LYS A 121 4.52 16.17 6.43
C LYS A 121 4.73 15.94 7.93
N LYS A 122 4.72 14.67 8.36
CA LYS A 122 4.92 14.29 9.75
C LYS A 122 6.32 14.69 10.25
N LYS A 123 7.36 14.44 9.45
CA LYS A 123 8.74 14.83 9.78
C LYS A 123 8.88 16.34 9.96
N ILE A 124 8.35 17.14 9.04
CA ILE A 124 8.37 18.62 9.16
C ILE A 124 7.71 19.07 10.46
N GLN A 125 6.57 18.47 10.83
CA GLN A 125 5.85 18.82 12.05
C GLN A 125 6.63 18.46 13.33
N GLN A 126 7.44 17.42 13.29
CA GLN A 126 8.20 16.91 14.45
C GLN A 126 9.56 17.58 14.62
N THR A 127 10.22 17.94 13.52
CA THR A 127 11.63 18.36 13.53
C THR A 127 11.83 19.86 13.39
N ILE A 128 10.92 20.58 12.72
CA ILE A 128 11.10 22.01 12.47
C ILE A 128 10.42 22.82 13.58
N GLU A 129 11.24 23.43 14.43
CA GLU A 129 10.78 24.29 15.53
C GLU A 129 10.44 25.72 15.08
N ASN A 130 11.18 26.25 14.09
CA ASN A 130 10.92 27.57 13.52
C ASN A 130 9.51 27.61 12.88
N GLY A 131 8.66 28.51 13.39
CA GLY A 131 7.27 28.62 12.99
C GLY A 131 7.05 28.98 11.52
N ASP A 132 7.89 29.87 10.98
CA ASP A 132 7.79 30.37 9.61
C ASP A 132 8.27 29.31 8.61
N ASP A 133 9.43 28.69 8.86
CA ASP A 133 9.96 27.60 8.04
C ASP A 133 8.98 26.42 8.02
N ARG A 134 8.44 26.05 9.19
CA ARG A 134 7.46 24.97 9.29
C ARG A 134 6.21 25.29 8.47
N ARG A 135 5.73 26.55 8.49
CA ARG A 135 4.54 26.97 7.73
C ARG A 135 4.80 26.93 6.23
N GLU A 136 5.94 27.41 5.77
CA GLU A 136 6.32 27.39 4.36
C GLU A 136 6.45 25.96 3.83
N LEU A 137 7.19 25.10 4.54
CA LEU A 137 7.38 23.71 4.15
C LEU A 137 6.06 22.92 4.19
N MET A 138 5.22 23.14 5.20
CA MET A 138 3.90 22.53 5.31
C MET A 138 3.00 22.91 4.13
N THR A 139 3.09 24.17 3.69
CA THR A 139 2.35 24.67 2.52
C THR A 139 2.79 23.94 1.26
N CYS A 140 4.11 23.81 1.03
CA CYS A 140 4.65 23.08 -0.12
C CYS A 140 4.16 21.62 -0.15
N VAL A 141 4.27 20.92 0.98
CA VAL A 141 3.85 19.52 1.09
C VAL A 141 2.35 19.33 0.89
N ASN A 142 1.52 20.28 1.31
CA ASN A 142 0.08 20.21 1.05
C ASN A 142 -0.23 20.32 -0.45
N TYR A 143 0.50 21.15 -1.22
CA TYR A 143 0.31 21.26 -2.67
C TYR A 143 0.77 20.00 -3.42
N LEU A 144 1.83 19.32 -2.96
CA LEU A 144 2.29 18.06 -3.54
C LEU A 144 1.28 16.91 -3.39
N ARG A 145 0.38 16.98 -2.41
CA ARG A 145 -0.61 15.91 -2.17
C ARG A 145 -1.85 16.02 -3.05
N VAL A 146 -2.18 17.23 -3.52
CA VAL A 146 -3.42 17.52 -4.25
C VAL A 146 -3.23 17.42 -5.78
N SER A 147 -1.97 17.28 -6.23
CA SER A 147 -1.57 17.22 -7.64
C SER A 147 -1.41 15.77 -8.11
#